data_AF-A0A3B9JAW9-F1
#
_entry.id   AF-A0A3B9JAW9-F1
#
_cell.length_a   1.000
_cell.length_b   1.000
_cell.length_c   1.000
_cell.angle_alpha   90.00
_cell.angle_beta   90.00
_cell.angle_gamma   90.00
#
_symmetry.space_group_name_H-M   'P 1'
#
loop_
_entity.id
_entity.type
_entity.pdbx_description
1 polymer ?
#
loop_
_entity_poly.entity_id
_entity_poly.type
_entity_poly.pdbx_seq_one_letter_code
_entity_poly.pdbx_strand_id
1 'polypeptide(L)'
;MEFSLNTFSLVLFVSAIVSAIVAIPAYQRRKVPGATVMFWIAVALTFWSITYGIENLNPSLDWHKFWTLVQFISIPFIPVFWLIFAIQYTQQNKAPSLAKMAPLFIVPASAVLMAWTNELHHLFWSDMQTVMLSGVSMLSVEFGPYFNFYAIYSYTAIFIGIFFFSRHA
;
A
#
# COMPACT_ATOMS: atom_id res chain seq x y z
N MET A 1 -0.79 15.90 24.60
CA MET A 1 -0.96 15.38 23.22
C MET A 1 -2.45 15.45 22.91
N GLU A 2 -2.86 16.39 22.07
CA GLU A 2 -4.27 16.52 21.67
C GLU A 2 -4.53 15.64 20.46
N PHE A 3 -5.46 14.70 20.60
CA PHE A 3 -5.96 13.91 19.49
C PHE A 3 -7.21 14.59 18.93
N SER A 4 -7.24 14.89 17.64
CA SER A 4 -8.37 15.53 16.99
C SER A 4 -8.87 14.70 15.82
N LEU A 5 -10.17 14.40 15.84
CA LEU A 5 -10.82 13.69 14.73
C LEU A 5 -11.17 14.72 13.64
N ASN A 6 -10.48 14.66 12.52
CA ASN A 6 -10.72 15.53 11.37
C ASN A 6 -11.49 14.80 10.25
N THR A 7 -12.04 15.58 9.31
CA THR A 7 -12.79 15.05 8.16
C THR A 7 -11.97 14.06 7.33
N PHE A 8 -10.67 14.29 7.21
CA PHE A 8 -9.77 13.41 6.45
C PHE A 8 -9.66 12.01 7.09
N SER A 9 -9.47 11.96 8.41
CA SER A 9 -9.44 10.71 9.19
C SER A 9 -10.75 9.94 9.09
N LEU A 10 -11.89 10.64 9.14
CA LEU A 10 -13.22 10.04 8.98
C LEU A 10 -13.36 9.36 7.61
N VAL A 11 -12.96 10.03 6.53
CA VAL A 11 -13.00 9.47 5.17
C VAL A 11 -12.12 8.22 5.09
N LEU A 12 -10.92 8.25 5.68
CA LEU A 12 -10.02 7.09 5.71
C LEU A 12 -10.62 5.90 6.47
N PHE A 13 -11.29 6.12 7.60
CA PHE A 13 -11.98 5.03 8.31
C PHE A 13 -13.16 4.47 7.51
N VAL A 14 -13.89 5.31 6.79
CA VAL A 14 -14.94 4.83 5.86
C VAL A 14 -14.32 4.01 4.73
N SER A 15 -13.22 4.46 4.13
CA SER A 15 -12.48 3.70 3.11
C SER A 15 -11.97 2.35 3.64
N ALA A 16 -11.55 2.29 4.90
CA ALA A 16 -11.15 1.05 5.55
C ALA A 16 -12.32 0.05 5.65
N ILE A 17 -13.50 0.53 6.06
CA ILE A 17 -14.72 -0.28 6.17
C ILE A 17 -15.14 -0.79 4.79
N VAL A 18 -15.18 0.07 3.77
CA VAL A 18 -15.55 -0.33 2.40
C VAL A 18 -14.58 -1.39 1.87
N SER A 19 -13.27 -1.18 2.06
CA SER A 19 -12.25 -2.15 1.65
C SER A 19 -12.41 -3.48 2.40
N ALA A 20 -12.73 -3.44 3.70
CA ALA A 20 -12.95 -4.65 4.49
C ALA A 20 -14.19 -5.43 4.02
N ILE A 21 -15.25 -4.72 3.63
CA ILE A 21 -16.45 -5.32 3.05
C ILE A 21 -16.12 -6.04 1.74
N VAL A 22 -15.26 -5.46 0.88
CA VAL A 22 -14.81 -6.10 -0.37
C VAL A 22 -14.00 -7.39 -0.12
N ALA A 23 -13.25 -7.45 0.98
CA ALA A 23 -12.48 -8.65 1.34
C ALA A 23 -13.39 -9.87 1.60
N ILE A 24 -14.61 -9.67 2.13
CA ILE A 24 -15.54 -10.74 2.48
C ILE A 24 -15.93 -11.61 1.25
N PRO A 25 -16.53 -11.07 0.17
CA PRO A 25 -16.88 -11.86 -0.99
C PRO A 25 -15.65 -12.41 -1.72
N ALA A 26 -14.52 -11.68 -1.72
CA ALA A 26 -13.27 -12.14 -2.30
C ALA A 26 -12.77 -13.42 -1.60
N TYR A 27 -12.85 -13.48 -0.26
CA TYR A 27 -12.51 -14.66 0.52
C TYR A 27 -13.50 -15.82 0.34
N GLN A 28 -14.80 -15.51 0.32
CA GLN A 28 -15.86 -16.52 0.10
C GLN A 28 -15.74 -17.17 -1.28
N ARG A 29 -15.33 -16.39 -2.30
CA ARG A 29 -15.16 -16.84 -3.69
C ARG A 29 -13.71 -17.14 -4.06
N ARG A 30 -12.84 -17.45 -3.09
CA ARG A 30 -11.39 -17.67 -3.29
C ARG A 30 -10.99 -18.71 -4.34
N LYS A 31 -11.91 -19.59 -4.75
CA LYS A 31 -11.72 -20.56 -5.84
C LYS A 31 -11.76 -19.91 -7.23
N VAL A 32 -12.33 -18.72 -7.37
CA VAL A 32 -12.35 -17.95 -8.63
C VAL A 32 -10.95 -17.38 -8.88
N PRO A 33 -10.41 -17.49 -10.11
CA PRO A 33 -9.12 -16.89 -10.46
C PRO A 33 -9.06 -15.40 -10.07
N GLY A 34 -7.98 -14.99 -9.41
CA GLY A 34 -7.79 -13.63 -8.94
C GLY A 34 -8.50 -13.27 -7.63
N ALA A 35 -9.51 -14.02 -7.17
CA ALA A 35 -10.26 -13.67 -5.95
C ALA A 35 -9.39 -13.68 -4.68
N THR A 36 -8.47 -14.65 -4.56
CA THR A 36 -7.51 -14.69 -3.43
C THR A 36 -6.60 -13.47 -3.42
N VAL A 37 -6.20 -12.96 -4.60
CA VAL A 37 -5.32 -11.80 -4.70
C VAL A 37 -6.09 -10.52 -4.41
N MET A 38 -7.33 -10.41 -4.91
CA MET A 38 -8.24 -9.33 -4.57
C MET A 38 -8.51 -9.24 -3.07
N PHE A 39 -8.64 -10.38 -2.39
CA PHE A 39 -8.73 -10.42 -0.93
C PHE A 39 -7.51 -9.75 -0.26
N TRP A 40 -6.29 -10.07 -0.70
CA TRP A 40 -5.08 -9.46 -0.15
C TRP A 40 -4.94 -7.97 -0.48
N ILE A 41 -5.36 -7.52 -1.67
CA ILE A 41 -5.46 -6.09 -1.99
C ILE A 41 -6.40 -5.40 -1.00
N ALA A 42 -7.60 -5.95 -0.80
CA ALA A 42 -8.60 -5.39 0.09
C ALA A 42 -8.09 -5.32 1.55
N VAL A 43 -7.42 -6.38 2.04
CA VAL A 43 -6.79 -6.39 3.37
C VAL A 43 -5.70 -5.33 3.49
N ALA A 44 -4.81 -5.21 2.49
CA ALA A 44 -3.73 -4.23 2.49
C ALA A 44 -4.26 -2.78 2.48
N LEU A 45 -5.32 -2.52 1.71
CA LEU A 45 -6.00 -1.22 1.64
C LEU A 45 -6.74 -0.89 2.93
N THR A 46 -7.42 -1.87 3.55
CA THR A 46 -8.03 -1.69 4.88
C THR A 46 -6.97 -1.33 5.90
N PHE A 47 -5.88 -2.09 5.97
CA PHE A 47 -4.80 -1.84 6.92
C PHE A 47 -4.19 -0.45 6.71
N TRP A 48 -3.89 -0.09 5.46
CA TRP A 48 -3.35 1.22 5.13
C TRP A 48 -4.32 2.35 5.53
N SER A 49 -5.60 2.21 5.19
CA SER A 49 -6.61 3.23 5.49
C SER A 49 -6.80 3.44 6.99
N ILE A 50 -6.79 2.36 7.79
CA ILE A 50 -6.86 2.46 9.27
C ILE A 50 -5.64 3.17 9.82
N THR A 51 -4.45 2.70 9.45
CA THR A 51 -3.19 3.20 9.99
C THR A 51 -2.95 4.66 9.60
N TYR A 52 -3.32 5.05 8.39
CA TYR A 52 -3.26 6.44 7.94
C TYR A 52 -4.33 7.30 8.60
N GLY A 53 -5.54 6.76 8.84
CA GLY A 53 -6.57 7.45 9.62
C GLY A 53 -6.11 7.73 11.06
N ILE A 54 -5.39 6.80 11.68
CA ILE A 54 -4.81 6.96 13.02
C ILE A 54 -3.65 7.97 13.02
N GLU A 55 -2.78 7.93 12.00
CA GLU A 55 -1.70 8.91 11.83
C GLU A 55 -2.24 10.35 11.93
N ASN A 56 -3.35 10.62 11.25
CA ASN A 56 -3.94 11.96 11.15
C ASN A 56 -4.63 12.45 12.42
N LEU A 57 -4.71 11.64 13.48
CA LEU A 57 -5.33 12.05 14.74
C LEU A 57 -4.42 12.94 15.60
N ASN A 58 -3.11 12.95 15.36
CA ASN A 58 -2.16 13.68 16.20
C ASN A 58 -1.06 14.34 15.33
N PRO A 59 -0.81 15.66 15.49
CA PRO A 59 0.11 16.40 14.65
C PRO A 59 1.61 16.19 14.98
N SER A 60 1.93 15.38 16.00
CA SER A 60 3.31 15.14 16.42
C SER A 60 4.14 14.46 15.32
N LEU A 61 5.32 14.99 15.03
CA LEU A 61 6.23 14.40 14.05
C LEU A 61 6.57 12.93 14.38
N ASP A 62 6.81 12.62 15.65
CA ASP A 62 7.15 11.25 16.06
C ASP A 62 5.96 10.30 15.86
N TRP A 63 4.74 10.79 16.05
CA TRP A 63 3.51 10.05 15.77
C TRP A 63 3.37 9.75 14.28
N HIS A 64 3.57 10.79 13.46
CA HIS A 64 3.56 10.69 12.01
C HIS A 64 4.60 9.68 11.50
N LYS A 65 5.86 9.79 11.96
CA LYS A 65 6.95 8.86 11.62
C LYS A 65 6.61 7.42 11.96
N PHE A 66 6.14 7.17 13.18
CA PHE A 66 5.79 5.82 13.63
C PHE A 66 4.68 5.21 12.75
N TRP A 67 3.57 5.92 12.54
CA TRP A 67 2.46 5.38 11.75
C TRP A 67 2.78 5.26 10.28
N THR A 68 3.65 6.12 9.73
CA THR A 68 4.19 5.94 8.39
C THR A 68 4.98 4.63 8.29
N LEU A 69 5.85 4.30 9.25
CA LEU A 69 6.55 3.01 9.25
C LEU A 69 5.58 1.82 9.32
N VAL A 70 4.52 1.93 10.13
CA VAL A 70 3.47 0.90 10.21
C VAL A 70 2.76 0.75 8.85
N GLN A 71 2.40 1.85 8.17
CA GLN A 71 1.77 1.80 6.84
C GLN A 71 2.64 1.10 5.79
N PHE A 72 3.96 1.25 5.88
CA PHE A 72 4.90 0.58 4.98
C PHE A 72 4.90 -0.94 5.09
N ILE A 73 4.24 -1.53 6.10
CA ILE A 73 3.98 -2.98 6.13
C ILE A 73 3.06 -3.40 4.98
N SER A 74 2.13 -2.54 4.52
CA SER A 74 1.16 -2.91 3.48
C SER A 74 1.36 -2.18 2.16
N ILE A 75 1.70 -0.88 2.18
CA ILE A 75 1.80 -0.04 0.97
C ILE A 75 2.64 -0.71 -0.13
N PRO A 76 3.85 -1.24 0.16
CA PRO A 76 4.72 -1.71 -0.90
C PRO A 76 4.16 -2.91 -1.68
N PHE A 77 3.29 -3.69 -1.05
CA PHE A 77 2.78 -4.94 -1.63
C PHE A 77 1.60 -4.71 -2.59
N ILE A 78 0.88 -3.59 -2.46
CA ILE A 78 -0.34 -3.31 -3.24
C ILE A 78 -0.09 -3.35 -4.76
N PRO A 79 0.95 -2.70 -5.32
CA PRO A 79 1.23 -2.73 -6.77
C PRO A 79 1.52 -4.13 -7.31
N VAL A 80 2.18 -4.97 -6.51
CA VAL A 80 2.48 -6.36 -6.88
C VAL A 80 1.22 -7.20 -6.86
N PHE A 81 0.38 -7.06 -5.83
CA PHE A 81 -0.92 -7.72 -5.81
C PHE A 81 -1.81 -7.27 -6.98
N TRP A 82 -1.80 -5.98 -7.32
CA TRP A 82 -2.51 -5.45 -8.50
C TRP A 82 -2.07 -6.12 -9.80
N LEU A 83 -0.76 -6.21 -10.04
CA LEU A 83 -0.22 -6.89 -11.23
C LEU A 83 -0.63 -8.36 -11.28
N ILE A 84 -0.48 -9.08 -10.16
CA ILE A 84 -0.85 -10.49 -10.08
C ILE A 84 -2.35 -10.67 -10.32
N PHE A 85 -3.18 -9.79 -9.76
CA PHE A 85 -4.62 -9.80 -9.96
C PHE A 85 -4.95 -9.61 -11.44
N ALA A 86 -4.34 -8.63 -12.12
CA ALA A 86 -4.54 -8.40 -13.55
C ALA A 86 -4.20 -9.64 -14.39
N ILE A 87 -3.08 -10.30 -14.10
CA ILE A 87 -2.67 -11.54 -14.81
C ILE A 87 -3.69 -12.66 -14.57
N GLN A 88 -4.05 -12.94 -13.31
CA GLN A 88 -4.95 -14.04 -12.97
C GLN A 88 -6.38 -13.82 -13.46
N TYR A 89 -6.84 -12.58 -13.42
CA TYR A 89 -8.19 -12.21 -13.86
C TYR A 89 -8.33 -12.29 -15.39
N THR A 90 -7.32 -11.86 -16.14
CA THR A 90 -7.36 -11.84 -17.62
C THR A 90 -6.93 -13.15 -18.27
N GLN A 91 -6.15 -13.99 -17.59
CA GLN A 91 -5.66 -15.25 -18.14
C GLN A 91 -6.13 -16.46 -17.33
N GLN A 92 -7.42 -16.56 -17.05
CA GLN A 92 -8.01 -17.54 -16.12
C GLN A 92 -7.54 -18.99 -16.33
N ASN A 93 -7.25 -19.40 -17.57
CA ASN A 93 -6.82 -20.77 -17.90
C ASN A 93 -5.30 -20.97 -17.99
N LYS A 94 -4.51 -19.89 -18.03
CA LYS A 94 -3.05 -19.93 -18.29
C LYS A 94 -2.22 -19.22 -17.22
N ALA A 95 -2.87 -18.52 -16.29
CA ALA A 95 -2.19 -17.73 -15.28
C ALA A 95 -1.31 -18.61 -14.39
N PRO A 96 -0.07 -18.19 -14.09
CA PRO A 96 0.77 -18.85 -13.10
C PRO A 96 0.09 -18.90 -11.73
N SER A 97 0.44 -19.90 -10.92
CA SER A 97 0.03 -19.94 -9.51
C SER A 97 0.70 -18.82 -8.72
N LEU A 98 0.07 -18.39 -7.62
CA LEU A 98 0.62 -17.34 -6.74
C LEU A 98 2.03 -17.68 -6.25
N ALA A 99 2.31 -18.96 -5.97
CA ALA A 99 3.63 -19.44 -5.57
C ALA A 99 4.72 -19.19 -6.63
N LYS A 100 4.40 -19.33 -7.92
CA LYS A 100 5.35 -19.03 -9.01
C LYS A 100 5.62 -17.53 -9.16
N MET A 101 4.68 -16.69 -8.73
CA MET A 101 4.81 -15.23 -8.75
C MET A 101 5.36 -14.68 -7.42
N ALA A 102 5.61 -15.52 -6.42
CA ALA A 102 6.15 -15.11 -5.13
C ALA A 102 7.45 -14.28 -5.21
N PRO A 103 8.38 -14.51 -6.17
CA PRO A 103 9.58 -13.68 -6.30
C PRO A 103 9.29 -12.19 -6.55
N LEU A 104 8.11 -11.82 -7.08
CA LEU A 104 7.72 -10.42 -7.25
C LEU A 104 7.62 -9.68 -5.90
N PHE A 105 7.46 -10.39 -4.79
CA PHE A 105 7.38 -9.79 -3.46
C PHE A 105 8.75 -9.48 -2.83
N ILE A 106 9.87 -9.85 -3.47
CA ILE A 106 11.22 -9.56 -2.94
C ILE A 106 11.44 -8.05 -2.85
N VAL A 107 11.13 -7.31 -3.92
CA VAL A 107 11.30 -5.85 -3.96
C VAL A 107 10.43 -5.14 -2.93
N PRO A 108 9.11 -5.37 -2.81
CA PRO A 108 8.33 -4.72 -1.77
C PRO A 108 8.71 -5.13 -0.35
N ALA A 109 9.11 -6.39 -0.11
CA ALA A 109 9.62 -6.80 1.21
C ALA A 109 10.90 -6.06 1.58
N SER A 110 11.83 -5.91 0.62
CA SER A 110 13.04 -5.10 0.83
C SER A 110 12.71 -3.62 1.06
N ALA A 111 11.67 -3.07 0.42
CA ALA A 111 11.22 -1.71 0.67
C ALA A 111 10.72 -1.50 2.11
N VAL A 112 10.02 -2.48 2.70
CA VAL A 112 9.65 -2.43 4.12
C VAL A 112 10.90 -2.37 5.01
N LEU A 113 11.86 -3.27 4.75
CA LEU A 113 13.11 -3.32 5.52
C LEU A 113 13.86 -1.99 5.43
N MET A 114 14.04 -1.47 4.23
CA MET A 114 14.74 -0.20 3.99
C MET A 114 14.03 0.99 4.62
N ALA A 115 12.69 1.00 4.68
CA ALA A 115 11.93 2.03 5.37
C ALA A 115 12.15 1.96 6.89
N TRP A 116 12.11 0.75 7.46
CA TRP A 116 12.26 0.51 8.90
C TRP A 116 13.68 0.71 9.40
N THR A 117 14.68 0.44 8.58
CA THR A 117 16.10 0.67 8.91
C THR A 117 16.60 2.04 8.47
N ASN A 118 15.72 2.94 8.02
CA ASN A 118 16.14 4.16 7.37
C ASN A 118 17.01 5.07 8.24
N GLU A 119 16.86 5.04 9.57
CA GLU A 119 17.71 5.81 10.50
C GLU A 119 19.21 5.46 10.37
N LEU A 120 19.55 4.30 9.81
CA LEU A 120 20.94 3.87 9.64
C LEU A 120 21.59 4.40 8.35
N HIS A 121 20.80 4.73 7.32
CA HIS A 121 21.34 4.92 5.97
C HIS A 121 20.67 6.03 5.14
N HIS A 122 19.47 6.50 5.52
CA HIS A 122 18.74 7.58 4.84
C HIS A 122 18.50 7.34 3.34
N LEU A 123 18.40 6.07 2.93
CA LEU A 123 18.25 5.69 1.51
C LEU A 123 16.78 5.65 1.08
N PHE A 124 15.87 5.51 2.03
CA PHE A 124 14.44 5.49 1.78
C PHE A 124 13.85 6.90 1.92
N TRP A 125 14.25 7.61 2.97
CA TRP A 125 13.86 8.98 3.25
C TRP A 125 15.12 9.77 3.66
N SER A 126 15.35 10.91 3.02
CA SER A 126 16.47 11.81 3.32
C SER A 126 16.11 12.78 4.44
N ASP A 127 14.88 13.30 4.44
CA ASP A 127 14.33 14.17 5.48
C ASP A 127 12.84 13.93 5.69
N MET A 128 12.36 14.15 6.91
CA MET A 128 10.96 14.03 7.30
C MET A 128 10.56 15.13 8.28
N GLN A 129 9.65 15.98 7.86
CA GLN A 129 9.12 17.09 8.65
C GLN A 129 7.59 17.10 8.60
N THR A 130 6.93 17.62 9.63
CA THR A 130 5.49 17.87 9.57
C THR A 130 5.24 19.30 9.07
N VAL A 131 4.30 19.43 8.15
CA VAL A 131 3.83 20.71 7.62
C VAL A 131 2.32 20.82 7.88
N MET A 132 1.88 21.99 8.33
CA MET A 132 0.46 22.29 8.52
C MET A 132 -0.15 22.73 7.19
N LEU A 133 -1.07 21.93 6.65
CA LEU A 133 -1.81 22.22 5.43
C LEU A 133 -3.30 22.25 5.76
N SER A 134 -3.93 23.43 5.63
CA SER A 134 -5.37 23.62 5.84
C SER A 134 -5.89 23.09 7.20
N GLY A 135 -5.11 23.23 8.27
CA GLY A 135 -5.47 22.76 9.61
C GLY A 135 -5.22 21.27 9.86
N VAL A 136 -4.62 20.55 8.90
CA VAL A 136 -4.18 19.16 9.03
C VAL A 136 -2.66 19.12 9.01
N SER A 137 -2.07 18.43 10.00
CA SER A 137 -0.64 18.12 9.99
C SER A 137 -0.39 17.00 8.99
N MET A 138 0.53 17.21 8.05
CA MET A 138 0.93 16.23 7.05
C MET A 138 2.46 16.06 7.05
N LEU A 139 2.93 14.89 6.66
CA LEU A 139 4.35 14.64 6.45
C LEU A 139 4.81 15.27 5.11
N SER A 140 5.78 16.18 5.20
CA SER A 140 6.65 16.57 4.09
C SER A 140 7.88 15.68 4.12
N VAL A 141 8.13 14.98 3.02
CA VAL A 141 9.17 13.94 2.95
C VAL A 141 10.04 14.18 1.73
N GLU A 142 11.35 14.21 1.95
CA GLU A 142 12.32 14.14 0.86
C GLU A 142 12.70 12.67 0.62
N PHE A 143 12.43 12.19 -0.60
CA PHE A 143 12.62 10.79 -0.92
C PHE A 143 14.08 10.46 -1.23
N GLY A 144 14.57 9.38 -0.61
CA GLY A 144 15.90 8.85 -0.87
C GLY A 144 15.98 8.03 -2.19
N PRO A 145 17.19 7.66 -2.62
CA PRO A 145 17.40 6.93 -3.87
C PRO A 145 16.71 5.57 -3.93
N TYR A 146 16.61 4.85 -2.80
CA TYR A 146 15.94 3.55 -2.76
C TYR A 146 14.43 3.68 -2.92
N PHE A 147 13.83 4.73 -2.35
CA PHE A 147 12.41 5.01 -2.57
C PHE A 147 12.13 5.24 -4.04
N ASN A 148 12.96 6.01 -4.75
CA ASN A 148 12.80 6.24 -6.19
C ASN A 148 12.90 4.94 -7.00
N PHE A 149 13.83 4.05 -6.65
CA PHE A 149 13.92 2.71 -7.25
C PHE A 149 12.63 1.91 -7.04
N TYR A 150 12.14 1.86 -5.80
CA TYR A 150 10.89 1.18 -5.47
C TYR A 150 9.68 1.82 -6.18
N ALA A 151 9.65 3.15 -6.31
CA ALA A 151 8.62 3.88 -7.03
C ALA A 151 8.58 3.48 -8.51
N ILE A 152 9.74 3.44 -9.19
CA ILE A 152 9.82 2.97 -10.59
C ILE A 152 9.32 1.54 -10.72
N TYR A 153 9.74 0.64 -9.82
CA TYR A 153 9.26 -0.74 -9.79
C TYR A 153 7.73 -0.82 -9.63
N SER A 154 7.17 -0.09 -8.68
CA SER A 154 5.73 -0.10 -8.39
C SER A 154 4.89 0.46 -9.54
N TYR A 155 5.30 1.59 -10.13
CA TYR A 155 4.62 2.12 -11.31
C TYR A 155 4.72 1.18 -12.50
N THR A 156 5.87 0.53 -12.71
CA THR A 156 6.03 -0.48 -13.76
C THR A 156 5.04 -1.64 -13.56
N ALA A 157 4.90 -2.14 -12.33
CA ALA A 157 3.93 -3.19 -12.01
C ALA A 157 2.49 -2.75 -12.30
N ILE A 158 2.13 -1.51 -11.96
CA ILE A 158 0.82 -0.93 -12.26
C ILE A 158 0.59 -0.84 -13.76
N PHE A 159 1.54 -0.30 -14.53
CA PHE A 159 1.43 -0.18 -15.99
C PHE A 159 1.30 -1.52 -16.70
N ILE A 160 2.08 -2.53 -16.29
CA ILE A 160 1.95 -3.89 -16.83
C ILE A 160 0.56 -4.46 -16.49
N GLY A 161 0.06 -4.23 -15.27
CA GLY A 161 -1.30 -4.63 -14.89
C GLY A 161 -2.38 -3.99 -15.76
N ILE A 162 -2.27 -2.68 -16.03
CA ILE A 162 -3.17 -1.96 -16.94
C ILE A 162 -3.13 -2.58 -18.35
N PHE A 163 -1.93 -2.87 -18.86
CA PHE A 163 -1.76 -3.51 -20.17
C PHE A 163 -2.47 -4.87 -20.26
N PHE A 164 -2.41 -5.69 -19.20
CA PHE A 164 -3.16 -6.95 -19.15
C PHE A 164 -4.67 -6.72 -19.24
N PHE A 165 -5.21 -5.75 -18.50
CA PHE A 165 -6.63 -5.41 -18.59
C PHE A 165 -7.02 -4.89 -19.97
N SER A 166 -6.20 -4.04 -20.60
CA SER A 166 -6.52 -3.47 -21.93
C SER A 166 -6.53 -4.48 -23.07
N ARG A 167 -5.81 -5.61 -22.95
CA ARG A 167 -5.84 -6.67 -23.97
C ARG A 167 -7.06 -7.59 -23.87
N HIS A 168 -7.85 -7.44 -22.81
CA HIS A 168 -8.99 -8.30 -22.50
C HIS A 168 -10.33 -7.55 -22.44
N ALA A 169 -10.32 -6.25 -22.71
CA ALA A 169 -11.50 -5.43 -22.98
C ALA A 169 -11.79 -5.42 -24.48
#